data_AF-A0A1F5P2R4-F1
#
_entry.id   AF-A0A1F5P2R4-F1
#
_cell.length_a   1.000
_cell.length_b   1.000
_cell.length_c   1.000
_cell.angle_alpha   90.00
_cell.angle_beta   90.00
_cell.angle_gamma   90.00
#
_symmetry.space_group_name_H-M   'P 1'
#
loop_
_entity.id
_entity.type
_entity.pdbx_description
1 polymer ?
#
loop_
_entity_poly.entity_id
_entity_poly.type
_entity_poly.pdbx_seq_one_letter_code
_entity_poly.pdbx_strand_id
1 'polypeptide(L)'
;MNPTKELSSYRAIELQSKSGQAMLLTVILLSTAILGATSLVGLLMVYELRYSGDVVSSAQAIFAADAGIECASYRTYKDTAKVCGSVSAPIVLSNGATYRVEFMTGSVARSVGQSRKTARAFEKILDQ
;
A
#
# COMPACT_ATOMS: atom_id res chain seq x y z
N MET A 1 64.42 -39.24 18.97
CA MET A 1 63.47 -38.41 18.19
C MET A 1 62.52 -39.36 17.48
N ASN A 2 61.23 -39.42 17.83
CA ASN A 2 60.32 -40.43 17.29
C ASN A 2 59.52 -39.83 16.10
N PRO A 3 59.78 -40.26 14.85
CA PRO A 3 59.23 -39.63 13.64
C PRO A 3 57.70 -39.77 13.51
N THR A 4 57.07 -40.65 14.29
CA THR A 4 55.61 -40.90 14.23
C THR A 4 54.78 -39.82 14.93
N LYS A 5 55.32 -39.15 15.96
CA LYS A 5 54.61 -38.09 16.69
C LYS A 5 54.53 -36.79 15.89
N GLU A 6 55.60 -36.47 15.16
CA GLU A 6 55.66 -35.31 14.28
C GLU A 6 54.59 -35.41 13.17
N LEU A 7 54.52 -36.55 12.48
CA LEU A 7 53.56 -36.77 11.39
C LEU A 7 52.08 -36.66 11.84
N SER A 8 51.78 -37.09 13.06
CA SER A 8 50.44 -36.98 13.65
C SER A 8 50.07 -35.52 13.95
N SER A 9 51.04 -34.70 14.37
CA SER A 9 50.82 -33.28 14.64
C SER A 9 50.54 -32.46 13.37
N TYR A 10 51.28 -32.69 12.28
CA TYR A 10 51.06 -31.99 11.01
C TYR A 10 49.69 -32.31 10.41
N ARG A 11 49.23 -33.57 10.52
CA ARG A 11 47.88 -33.95 10.07
C ARG A 11 46.76 -33.31 10.89
N ALA A 12 46.94 -33.16 12.20
CA ALA A 12 45.96 -32.51 13.06
C ALA A 12 45.81 -31.01 12.72
N ILE A 13 46.92 -30.31 12.45
CA ILE A 13 46.93 -28.89 12.05
C ILE A 13 46.27 -28.71 10.68
N GLU A 14 46.52 -29.60 9.72
CA GLU A 14 45.93 -29.55 8.38
C GLU A 14 44.40 -29.78 8.41
N LEU A 15 43.93 -30.73 9.24
CA LEU A 15 42.51 -30.98 9.49
C LEU A 15 41.83 -29.80 10.17
N GLN A 16 42.49 -29.18 11.15
CA GLN A 16 41.97 -28.00 11.86
C GLN A 16 41.86 -26.79 10.93
N SER A 17 42.85 -26.58 10.05
CA SER A 17 42.82 -25.55 9.00
C SER A 17 41.67 -25.77 8.00
N LYS A 18 41.47 -27.01 7.53
CA LYS A 18 40.36 -27.37 6.62
C LYS A 18 38.99 -27.22 7.29
N SER A 19 38.87 -27.57 8.56
CA SER A 19 37.65 -27.43 9.35
C SER A 19 37.27 -25.95 9.56
N GLY A 20 38.24 -25.09 9.87
CA GLY A 20 38.03 -23.64 10.00
C GLY A 20 37.58 -22.99 8.68
N GLN A 21 38.15 -23.41 7.55
CA GLN A 21 37.74 -22.93 6.23
C GLN A 21 36.32 -23.36 5.86
N ALA A 22 35.94 -24.61 6.16
CA ALA A 22 34.58 -25.09 5.95
C ALA A 22 33.57 -24.33 6.81
N MET A 23 33.89 -24.05 8.08
CA MET A 23 33.07 -23.24 8.98
C MET A 23 32.91 -21.80 8.49
N LEU A 24 33.97 -21.18 7.96
CA LEU A 24 33.88 -19.84 7.39
C LEU A 24 32.95 -19.82 6.16
N LEU A 25 33.08 -20.80 5.28
CA LEU A 25 32.24 -20.92 4.08
C LEU A 25 30.77 -21.08 4.45
N THR A 26 30.43 -21.92 5.43
CA THR A 26 29.04 -22.10 5.86
C THR A 26 28.47 -20.85 6.50
N VAL A 27 29.25 -20.13 7.32
CA VAL A 27 28.82 -18.85 7.90
C VAL A 27 28.58 -17.80 6.80
N ILE A 28 29.44 -17.72 5.78
CA ILE A 28 29.24 -16.82 4.65
C ILE A 28 27.96 -17.18 3.90
N LEU A 29 27.74 -18.46 3.59
CA LEU A 29 26.55 -18.92 2.87
C LEU A 29 25.26 -18.66 3.67
N LEU A 30 25.27 -18.91 4.98
CA LEU A 30 24.12 -18.62 5.84
C LEU A 30 23.86 -17.11 5.94
N SER A 31 24.92 -16.32 6.08
CA SER A 31 24.80 -14.86 6.18
C SER A 31 24.26 -14.24 4.90
N THR A 32 24.72 -14.70 3.73
CA THR A 32 24.21 -14.23 2.44
C THR A 32 22.76 -14.66 2.20
N ALA A 33 22.40 -15.88 2.58
CA ALA A 33 21.02 -16.36 2.49
C ALA A 33 20.07 -15.53 3.38
N ILE A 34 20.45 -15.30 4.64
CA ILE A 34 19.67 -14.49 5.58
C ILE A 34 19.55 -13.05 5.06
N LEU A 35 20.66 -12.43 4.64
CA LEU A 35 20.66 -11.08 4.11
C LEU A 35 19.80 -10.95 2.84
N GLY A 36 19.85 -11.94 1.95
CA GLY A 36 19.02 -12.02 0.76
C GLY A 36 17.53 -12.07 1.12
N ALA A 37 17.15 -12.92 2.06
CA ALA A 37 15.76 -13.01 2.52
C ALA A 37 15.29 -11.71 3.20
N THR A 38 16.09 -11.15 4.11
CA THR A 38 15.74 -9.92 4.83
C THR A 38 15.61 -8.72 3.89
N SER A 39 16.49 -8.60 2.88
CA SER A 39 16.40 -7.50 1.91
C SER A 39 15.14 -7.58 1.04
N LEU A 40 14.73 -8.78 0.63
CA LEU A 40 13.48 -8.99 -0.11
C LEU A 40 12.26 -8.61 0.75
N VAL A 41 12.21 -9.07 2.00
CA VAL A 41 11.12 -8.71 2.93
C VAL A 41 11.08 -7.20 3.18
N GLY A 42 12.23 -6.57 3.39
CA GLY A 42 12.31 -5.12 3.56
C GLY A 42 11.78 -4.36 2.34
N LEU A 43 12.10 -4.81 1.13
CA LEU A 43 11.57 -4.24 -0.10
C LEU A 43 10.04 -4.38 -0.20
N LEU A 44 9.51 -5.57 0.11
CA LEU A 44 8.07 -5.81 0.12
C LEU A 44 7.34 -4.92 1.14
N MET A 45 7.87 -4.78 2.35
CA MET A 45 7.30 -3.88 3.36
C MET A 45 7.21 -2.43 2.86
N VAL A 46 8.24 -1.94 2.13
CA VAL A 46 8.20 -0.58 1.55
C VAL A 46 7.08 -0.45 0.51
N TYR A 47 6.84 -1.48 -0.31
CA TYR A 47 5.74 -1.47 -1.27
C TYR A 47 4.37 -1.46 -0.58
N GLU A 48 4.18 -2.31 0.42
CA GLU A 48 2.93 -2.39 1.18
C GLU A 48 2.59 -1.05 1.86
N LEU A 49 3.59 -0.36 2.43
CA LEU A 49 3.40 0.96 3.04
C LEU A 49 2.91 2.01 2.02
N ARG A 50 3.44 1.99 0.80
CA ARG A 50 2.99 2.89 -0.27
C ARG A 50 1.56 2.58 -0.68
N TYR A 51 1.25 1.29 -0.84
CA TYR A 51 -0.08 0.83 -1.22
C TYR A 51 -1.13 1.17 -0.15
N SER A 52 -0.79 1.04 1.13
CA SER A 52 -1.67 1.38 2.24
C SER A 52 -2.15 2.84 2.20
N GLY A 53 -1.27 3.78 1.83
CA GLY A 53 -1.62 5.18 1.66
C GLY A 53 -2.67 5.40 0.57
N ASP A 54 -2.54 4.68 -0.55
CA ASP A 54 -3.47 4.74 -1.69
C ASP A 54 -4.82 4.07 -1.38
N VAL A 55 -4.83 3.04 -0.54
CA VAL A 55 -6.06 2.40 -0.06
C VAL A 55 -6.85 3.37 0.84
N VAL A 56 -6.17 4.06 1.76
CA VAL A 56 -6.83 5.05 2.63
C VAL A 56 -7.39 6.22 1.82
N SER A 57 -6.63 6.77 0.86
CA SER A 57 -7.17 7.83 -0.01
C SER A 57 -8.31 7.33 -0.90
N SER A 58 -8.25 6.08 -1.38
CA SER A 58 -9.34 5.46 -2.11
C SER A 58 -10.61 5.33 -1.26
N ALA A 59 -10.49 4.87 -0.01
CA ALA A 59 -11.63 4.76 0.90
C ALA A 59 -12.25 6.14 1.18
N GLN A 60 -11.41 7.14 1.46
CA GLN A 60 -11.88 8.53 1.64
C GLN A 60 -12.59 9.07 0.40
N ALA A 61 -12.06 8.80 -0.80
CA ALA A 61 -12.70 9.18 -2.06
C ALA A 61 -14.04 8.47 -2.27
N ILE A 62 -14.16 7.18 -1.90
CA ILE A 62 -15.43 6.43 -1.94
C ILE A 62 -16.47 7.07 -1.02
N PHE A 63 -16.13 7.31 0.25
CA PHE A 63 -17.07 7.91 1.21
C PHE A 63 -17.46 9.34 0.82
N ALA A 64 -16.53 10.10 0.25
CA ALA A 64 -16.84 11.43 -0.28
C ALA A 64 -17.82 11.34 -1.47
N ALA A 65 -17.61 10.41 -2.39
CA ALA A 65 -18.52 10.19 -3.51
C ALA A 65 -19.93 9.79 -3.02
N ASP A 66 -20.01 8.90 -2.04
CA ASP A 66 -21.28 8.46 -1.44
C ASP A 66 -22.04 9.62 -0.78
N ALA A 67 -21.34 10.44 0.02
CA ALA A 67 -21.94 11.65 0.62
C ALA A 67 -22.51 12.61 -0.43
N GLY A 68 -21.88 12.71 -1.60
CA GLY A 68 -22.41 13.49 -2.72
C GLY A 68 -23.66 12.89 -3.35
N ILE A 69 -23.77 11.56 -3.48
CA ILE A 69 -25.01 10.89 -3.93
C ILE A 69 -26.14 11.09 -2.94
N GLU A 70 -25.87 11.00 -1.64
CA GLU A 70 -26.87 11.25 -0.60
C GLU A 70 -27.31 12.72 -0.61
N CYS A 71 -26.39 13.66 -0.80
CA CYS A 71 -26.75 15.06 -0.99
C CYS A 71 -27.62 15.25 -2.24
N ALA A 72 -27.25 14.65 -3.38
CA ALA A 72 -28.01 14.73 -4.61
C ALA A 72 -29.42 14.16 -4.45
N SER A 73 -29.55 13.02 -3.76
CA SER A 73 -30.84 12.40 -3.42
C SER A 73 -31.67 13.32 -2.53
N TYR A 74 -31.08 13.89 -1.47
CA TYR A 74 -31.75 14.85 -0.60
C TYR A 74 -32.22 16.09 -1.36
N ARG A 75 -31.37 16.61 -2.26
CA ARG A 75 -31.71 17.74 -3.10
C ARG A 75 -32.94 17.45 -3.97
N THR A 76 -32.99 16.28 -4.58
CA THR A 76 -34.09 15.90 -5.46
C THR A 76 -35.40 15.70 -4.72
N TYR A 77 -35.37 15.02 -3.56
CA TYR A 77 -36.61 14.59 -2.89
C TYR A 77 -37.07 15.49 -1.74
N LYS A 78 -36.20 16.33 -1.17
CA LYS A 78 -36.50 17.12 0.04
C LYS A 78 -36.31 18.62 -0.17
N ASP A 79 -35.19 19.04 -0.77
CA ASP A 79 -34.82 20.46 -0.89
C ASP A 79 -34.06 20.74 -2.19
N THR A 80 -34.77 21.20 -3.22
CA THR A 80 -34.19 21.46 -4.55
C THR A 80 -33.14 22.56 -4.56
N ALA A 81 -33.11 23.43 -3.54
CA ALA A 81 -32.13 24.49 -3.38
C ALA A 81 -30.84 24.02 -2.68
N LYS A 82 -30.79 22.78 -2.18
CA LYS A 82 -29.59 22.24 -1.51
C LYS A 82 -28.39 22.23 -2.46
N VAL A 83 -27.30 22.87 -2.02
CA VAL A 83 -26.02 22.87 -2.75
C VAL A 83 -25.23 21.60 -2.42
N CYS A 84 -24.93 20.80 -3.45
CA CYS A 84 -24.21 19.52 -3.34
C CYS A 84 -22.83 19.54 -4.01
N GLY A 85 -22.24 20.72 -4.18
CA GLY A 85 -20.99 20.90 -4.89
C GLY A 85 -21.13 20.79 -6.41
N SER A 86 -20.14 21.32 -7.13
CA SER A 86 -20.05 21.30 -8.58
C SER A 86 -18.60 21.13 -9.02
N VAL A 87 -18.36 21.03 -10.33
CA VAL A 87 -17.01 20.95 -10.90
C VAL A 87 -16.16 22.17 -10.53
N SER A 88 -16.75 23.36 -10.49
CA SER A 88 -16.06 24.62 -10.16
C SER A 88 -15.98 24.91 -8.67
N ALA A 89 -16.85 24.30 -7.87
CA ALA A 89 -16.92 24.47 -6.42
C ALA A 89 -17.23 23.13 -5.74
N PRO A 90 -16.23 22.24 -5.57
CA PRO A 90 -16.42 20.99 -4.84
C PRO A 90 -16.62 21.27 -3.35
N ILE A 91 -17.37 20.39 -2.68
CA ILE A 91 -17.50 20.42 -1.22
C ILE A 91 -16.28 19.75 -0.60
N VAL A 92 -15.65 20.43 0.36
CA VAL A 92 -14.52 19.89 1.13
C VAL A 92 -15.04 19.37 2.47
N LEU A 93 -14.77 18.09 2.74
CA LEU A 93 -15.07 17.44 4.01
C LEU A 93 -14.00 17.78 5.06
N SER A 94 -14.31 17.57 6.34
CA SER A 94 -13.41 17.88 7.46
C SER A 94 -12.08 17.11 7.42
N ASN A 95 -12.04 15.97 6.73
CA ASN A 95 -10.83 15.16 6.53
C ASN A 95 -10.03 15.56 5.28
N GLY A 96 -10.40 16.64 4.59
CA GLY A 96 -9.75 17.14 3.38
C GLY A 96 -10.12 16.39 2.09
N ALA A 97 -10.94 15.34 2.17
CA ALA A 97 -11.53 14.75 0.97
C ALA A 97 -12.59 15.69 0.39
N THR A 98 -12.80 15.62 -0.91
CA THR A 98 -13.75 16.50 -1.60
C THR A 98 -14.74 15.70 -2.41
N TYR A 99 -15.96 16.20 -2.58
CA TYR A 99 -16.88 15.66 -3.58
C TYR A 99 -17.50 16.75 -4.44
N ARG A 100 -17.89 16.37 -5.65
CA ARG A 100 -18.66 17.20 -6.57
C ARG A 100 -19.77 16.36 -7.17
N VAL A 101 -20.92 16.98 -7.38
CA VAL A 101 -22.06 16.32 -8.02
C VAL A 101 -22.32 16.98 -9.37
N GLU A 102 -22.47 16.15 -10.38
CA GLU A 102 -22.87 16.53 -11.73
C GLU A 102 -24.23 15.90 -12.03
N PHE A 103 -25.21 16.75 -12.36
CA PHE A 103 -26.54 16.30 -12.75
C PHE A 103 -26.55 16.16 -14.27
N MET A 104 -26.70 14.91 -14.73
CA MET A 104 -26.76 14.55 -16.14
C MET A 104 -28.21 14.47 -16.62
N THR A 105 -28.39 14.39 -17.94
CA THR A 105 -29.71 14.21 -18.56
C THR A 105 -30.37 12.92 -18.07
N GLY A 106 -31.69 12.93 -17.86
CA GLY A 106 -32.46 11.75 -17.41
C GLY A 106 -32.43 11.53 -15.89
N SER A 107 -32.39 12.59 -15.09
CA SER A 107 -32.42 12.54 -13.62
C SER A 107 -31.26 11.74 -13.02
N VAL A 108 -30.12 11.62 -13.72
CA VAL A 108 -28.93 10.93 -13.21
C VAL A 108 -28.06 11.90 -12.43
N ALA A 109 -27.69 11.55 -11.21
CA ALA A 109 -26.63 12.23 -10.47
C ALA A 109 -25.35 11.40 -10.49
N ARG A 110 -24.26 12.03 -10.91
CA ARG A 110 -22.90 11.52 -10.79
C ARG A 110 -22.18 12.26 -9.69
N SER A 111 -21.77 11.54 -8.65
CA SER A 111 -20.92 12.09 -7.60
C SER A 111 -19.49 11.60 -7.77
N VAL A 112 -18.53 12.52 -7.80
CA VAL A 112 -17.10 12.22 -7.84
C VAL A 112 -16.48 12.65 -6.53
N GLY A 113 -16.02 11.68 -5.74
CA GLY A 113 -15.23 11.89 -4.55
C GLY A 113 -13.73 11.81 -4.86
N GLN A 114 -12.94 12.66 -4.22
CA GLN A 114 -11.51 12.76 -4.42
C GLN A 114 -10.81 12.93 -3.07
N SER A 115 -9.72 12.18 -2.89
CA SER A 115 -8.76 12.41 -1.82
C SER A 115 -7.35 12.27 -2.37
N ARG A 116 -6.52 13.28 -2.12
CA ARG A 116 -5.15 13.37 -2.66
C ARG A 116 -5.16 13.16 -4.20
N LYS A 117 -4.49 12.10 -4.67
CA LYS A 117 -4.37 11.73 -6.09
C LYS A 117 -5.36 10.65 -6.53
N THR A 118 -6.28 10.24 -5.66
CA THR A 118 -7.24 9.18 -5.93
C THR A 118 -8.64 9.77 -6.08
N ALA A 119 -9.35 9.38 -7.14
CA ALA A 119 -10.74 9.75 -7.38
C ALA A 119 -11.60 8.50 -7.59
N ARG A 120 -12.83 8.55 -7.08
CA ARG A 120 -13.84 7.48 -7.16
C ARG A 120 -15.18 8.12 -7.46
N ALA A 121 -16.00 7.48 -8.27
CA ALA A 121 -17.27 8.04 -8.70
C ALA A 121 -18.40 7.03 -8.56
N PHE A 122 -19.57 7.54 -8.19
CA PHE A 122 -20.82 6.80 -8.18
C PHE A 122 -21.86 7.53 -9.01
N GLU A 123 -22.75 6.76 -9.62
CA GLU A 123 -23.84 7.25 -10.45
C GLU A 123 -25.13 6.62 -9.96
N LYS A 124 -26.19 7.43 -9.87
CA LYS A 124 -27.52 7.00 -9.44
C LYS A 124 -28.59 7.72 -10.26
N ILE A 125 -29.59 6.98 -10.71
CA ILE A 125 -30.81 7.53 -11.28
C ILE A 125 -31.70 8.00 -10.12
N LEU A 126 -32.17 9.24 -10.19
CA LEU A 126 -32.95 9.92 -9.16
C LEU A 126 -34.45 10.00 -9.50
N ASP A 127 -34.85 9.54 -10.68
CA ASP A 127 -36.26 9.27 -10.99
C ASP A 127 -36.63 7.86 -10.54
N GLN A 128 -37.78 7.72 -9.88
CA GLN A 128 -38.47 6.45 -9.67
C GLN A 128 -39.67 6.37 -10.60
#